data_AF-A0A2E1W4K9-F1
#
_entry.id   AF-A0A2E1W4K9-F1
#
_cell.length_a   1.000
_cell.length_b   1.000
_cell.length_c   1.000
_cell.angle_alpha   90.00
_cell.angle_beta   90.00
_cell.angle_gamma   90.00
#
_symmetry.space_group_name_H-M   'P 1'
#
loop_
_entity.id
_entity.type
_entity.pdbx_description
1 polymer ?
#
loop_
_entity_poly.entity_id
_entity_poly.type
_entity_poly.pdbx_seq_one_letter_code
_entity_poly.pdbx_strand_id
1 'polypeptide(L)'
;MISKGISENRMIAKGYGEDAPKELDSAYVQKAFFGDGEKGPTATNYSTTTKRGKLVSASFDEQKNTFVVGMKLDESTINSLSSEGFQECAHQMNRRTEFKVLRTDYKSGETAQGPGADSDK
;
A
#
# COMPACT_ATOMS: atom_id res chain seq x y z
N MET A 1 -10.29 12.51 -2.53
CA MET A 1 -11.55 11.71 -2.55
C MET A 1 -12.75 12.61 -2.30
N ILE A 2 -12.72 13.46 -1.26
CA ILE A 2 -13.74 14.51 -1.05
C ILE A 2 -13.87 15.44 -2.26
N SER A 3 -12.75 15.90 -2.81
CA SER A 3 -12.71 16.68 -4.06
C SER A 3 -13.28 15.95 -5.29
N LYS A 4 -13.44 14.63 -5.23
CA LYS A 4 -14.08 13.81 -6.28
C LYS A 4 -15.57 13.58 -5.98
N GLY A 5 -16.18 14.33 -5.07
CA GLY A 5 -17.60 14.30 -4.75
C GLY A 5 -18.03 13.28 -3.69
N ILE A 6 -17.10 12.62 -2.98
CA ILE A 6 -17.46 11.66 -1.92
C ILE A 6 -17.65 12.42 -0.60
N SER A 7 -18.82 12.31 0.02
CA SER A 7 -19.13 12.93 1.31
C SER A 7 -18.15 12.51 2.41
N GLU A 8 -17.67 13.47 3.20
CA GLU A 8 -16.75 13.26 4.30
C GLU A 8 -17.30 12.26 5.33
N ASN A 9 -18.60 12.34 5.63
CA ASN A 9 -19.29 11.43 6.56
C ASN A 9 -19.29 9.97 6.11
N ARG A 10 -18.92 9.68 4.86
CA ARG A 10 -18.82 8.31 4.32
C ARG A 10 -17.40 7.74 4.42
N MET A 11 -16.47 8.49 4.98
CA MET A 11 -15.07 8.11 5.12
C MET A 11 -14.66 8.22 6.59
N ILE A 12 -14.03 7.16 7.09
CA ILE A 12 -13.39 7.19 8.41
C ILE A 12 -11.91 6.96 8.16
N ALA A 13 -11.09 7.98 8.41
CA ALA A 13 -9.65 7.87 8.35
C ALA A 13 -9.10 7.53 9.74
N LYS A 14 -8.20 6.54 9.80
CA LYS A 14 -7.46 6.20 11.02
C LYS A 14 -5.98 6.06 10.69
N GLY A 15 -5.14 6.81 11.42
CA GLY A 15 -3.69 6.68 11.35
C GLY A 15 -3.23 5.57 12.28
N TYR A 16 -2.56 4.56 11.72
CA TYR A 16 -2.04 3.43 12.49
C TYR A 16 -0.54 3.50 12.77
N GLY A 17 0.15 4.52 12.28
CA GLY A 17 1.61 4.64 12.45
C GLY A 17 2.34 3.36 12.01
N GLU A 18 3.23 2.88 12.87
CA GLU A 18 4.00 1.65 12.67
C GLU A 18 3.37 0.43 13.35
N ASP A 19 2.28 0.61 14.12
CA ASP A 19 1.64 -0.44 14.93
C ASP A 19 0.81 -1.45 14.10
N ALA A 20 0.56 -1.13 12.83
CA ALA A 20 -0.11 -2.02 11.90
C ALA A 20 0.83 -2.43 10.76
N PRO A 21 1.86 -3.25 11.03
CA PRO A 21 2.75 -3.76 9.98
C PRO A 21 1.96 -4.55 8.95
N LYS A 22 2.39 -4.49 7.69
CA LYS A 22 1.74 -5.23 6.60
C LYS A 22 2.08 -6.72 6.73
N GLU A 23 1.06 -7.56 6.62
CA GLU A 23 1.23 -8.99 6.40
C GLU A 23 1.11 -9.29 4.90
N LEU A 24 2.04 -10.09 4.39
CA LEU A 24 2.07 -10.48 2.99
C LEU A 24 1.09 -11.63 2.75
N ASP A 25 -0.15 -11.30 2.41
CA ASP A 25 -1.14 -12.29 2.01
C ASP A 25 -0.84 -12.92 0.63
N SER A 26 -1.51 -14.03 0.33
CA SER A 26 -1.31 -14.76 -0.92
C SER A 26 -1.67 -13.94 -2.15
N ALA A 27 -2.74 -13.12 -2.06
CA ALA A 27 -3.21 -12.29 -3.16
C ALA A 27 -2.21 -11.18 -3.50
N TYR A 28 -1.59 -10.57 -2.49
CA TYR A 28 -0.57 -9.55 -2.62
C TYR A 28 0.68 -10.13 -3.28
N VAL A 29 1.19 -11.25 -2.78
CA VAL A 29 2.39 -11.90 -3.34
C VAL A 29 2.14 -12.34 -4.78
N GLN A 30 0.97 -12.92 -5.07
CA GLN A 30 0.57 -13.28 -6.43
C GLN A 30 0.60 -12.05 -7.35
N LYS A 31 -0.09 -10.97 -6.98
CA LYS A 31 -0.16 -9.75 -7.78
C LYS A 31 1.19 -9.03 -7.91
N ALA A 32 2.00 -9.05 -6.85
CA ALA A 32 3.30 -8.39 -6.83
C ALA A 32 4.31 -9.12 -7.73
N PHE A 33 4.42 -10.44 -7.61
CA PHE A 33 5.55 -11.19 -8.18
C PHE A 33 5.20 -12.18 -9.30
N PHE A 34 3.93 -12.57 -9.44
CA PHE A 34 3.51 -13.58 -10.41
C PHE A 34 2.51 -13.04 -11.45
N GLY A 35 1.75 -12.01 -11.11
CA GLY A 35 0.65 -11.51 -11.93
C GLY A 35 -0.63 -12.33 -11.79
N ASP A 36 -1.68 -11.88 -12.47
CA ASP A 36 -3.01 -12.50 -12.49
C ASP A 36 -3.32 -13.21 -13.83
N GLY A 37 -2.30 -13.40 -14.68
CA GLY A 37 -2.40 -14.03 -15.99
C GLY A 37 -2.82 -13.07 -17.11
N GLU A 38 -3.56 -12.01 -16.80
CA GLU A 38 -3.89 -10.93 -17.75
C GLU A 38 -2.87 -9.79 -17.67
N LYS A 39 -2.40 -9.48 -16.46
CA LYS A 39 -1.41 -8.45 -16.18
C LYS A 39 -0.19 -9.12 -15.57
N GLY A 40 0.98 -8.67 -16.03
CA GLY A 40 2.26 -9.09 -15.47
C GLY A 40 2.42 -8.69 -14.00
N PRO A 41 3.52 -9.13 -13.36
CA PRO A 41 3.82 -8.74 -11.99
C PRO A 41 3.89 -7.22 -11.84
N THR A 42 3.35 -6.71 -10.73
CA THR A 42 3.33 -5.27 -10.45
C THR A 42 4.60 -4.77 -9.77
N ALA A 43 5.39 -5.65 -9.16
CA ALA A 43 6.66 -5.29 -8.55
C ALA A 43 7.73 -5.06 -9.64
N THR A 44 8.58 -4.06 -9.39
CA THR A 44 9.72 -3.72 -10.23
C THR A 44 11.00 -3.72 -9.40
N ASN A 45 12.15 -3.54 -10.05
CA ASN A 45 13.40 -3.28 -9.33
C ASN A 45 13.20 -2.08 -8.38
N TYR A 46 13.59 -2.27 -7.13
CA TYR A 46 13.51 -1.23 -6.11
C TYR A 46 14.86 -0.55 -5.97
N SER A 47 14.85 0.78 -5.90
CA SER A 47 16.03 1.59 -5.62
C SER A 47 15.61 2.83 -4.86
N THR A 48 16.37 3.18 -3.82
CA THR A 48 16.18 4.42 -3.08
C THR A 48 17.51 4.94 -2.55
N THR A 49 17.52 6.21 -2.16
CA THR A 49 18.64 6.82 -1.43
C THR A 49 18.25 6.91 0.03
N THR A 50 19.02 6.27 0.91
CA THR A 50 18.81 6.36 2.36
C THR A 50 19.05 7.79 2.85
N LYS A 51 18.59 8.11 4.06
CA LYS A 51 18.84 9.43 4.68
C LYS A 51 20.33 9.78 4.80
N ARG A 52 21.21 8.77 4.77
CA ARG A 52 22.67 8.91 4.81
C ARG A 52 23.31 9.13 3.43
N GLY A 53 22.51 9.28 2.37
CA GLY A 53 23.01 9.45 1.00
C GLY A 53 23.49 8.16 0.34
N LYS A 54 23.33 7.00 0.99
CA LYS A 54 23.71 5.70 0.42
C LYS A 54 22.60 5.20 -0.51
N LEU A 55 22.97 4.88 -1.75
CA LEU A 55 22.10 4.20 -2.71
C LEU A 55 21.94 2.74 -2.29
N VAL A 56 20.69 2.31 -2.16
CA VAL A 56 20.33 0.92 -1.88
C VAL A 56 19.34 0.44 -2.92
N SER A 57 19.49 -0.81 -3.33
CA SER A 57 18.64 -1.43 -4.34
C SER A 57 18.29 -2.85 -3.94
N ALA A 58 17.16 -3.33 -4.45
CA ALA A 58 16.76 -4.73 -4.38
C ALA A 58 16.22 -5.12 -5.76
N SER A 59 16.80 -6.14 -6.39
CA SER A 59 16.31 -6.62 -7.68
C SER A 59 14.97 -7.33 -7.54
N PHE A 60 14.19 -7.40 -8.63
CA PHE A 60 12.90 -8.09 -8.64
C PHE A 60 13.03 -9.56 -8.19
N ASP A 61 14.04 -10.28 -8.70
CA ASP A 61 14.23 -11.71 -8.38
C ASP A 61 14.60 -11.92 -6.91
N GLU A 62 15.45 -11.05 -6.36
CA GLU A 62 15.79 -11.11 -4.94
C GLU A 62 14.60 -10.75 -4.04
N GLN A 63 13.80 -9.73 -4.42
CA GLN A 63 12.57 -9.39 -3.71
C GLN A 63 11.60 -10.57 -3.70
N LYS A 64 11.42 -11.23 -4.85
CA LYS A 64 10.54 -12.40 -4.99
C LYS A 64 10.96 -13.58 -4.12
N ASN A 65 12.26 -13.81 -3.97
CA ASN A 65 12.78 -14.89 -3.13
C ASN A 65 12.72 -14.55 -1.63
N THR A 66 12.77 -13.27 -1.29
CA THR A 66 12.79 -12.80 0.11
C THR A 66 11.38 -12.65 0.69
N PHE A 67 10.46 -12.05 -0.07
CA PHE A 67 9.13 -11.69 0.40
C PHE A 67 8.09 -12.76 0.05
N VAL A 68 7.85 -13.67 1.00
CA VAL A 68 6.94 -14.80 0.84
C VAL A 68 5.60 -14.61 1.55
N VAL A 69 4.61 -15.42 1.19
CA VAL A 69 3.27 -15.41 1.80
C VAL A 69 3.35 -15.72 3.30
N GLY A 70 2.59 -14.99 4.11
CA GLY A 70 2.54 -15.11 5.57
C GLY A 70 3.65 -14.36 6.30
N MET A 71 4.56 -13.70 5.58
CA MET A 71 5.58 -12.87 6.22
C MET A 71 4.95 -11.58 6.77
N LYS A 72 5.11 -11.35 8.07
CA LYS A 72 4.74 -10.09 8.73
C LYS A 72 5.91 -9.13 8.66
N LEU A 73 5.70 -7.95 8.08
CA LEU A 73 6.72 -6.90 7.96
C LEU A 73 6.76 -6.03 9.22
N ASP A 74 7.02 -6.63 10.38
CA ASP A 74 7.26 -5.89 11.61
C ASP A 74 8.72 -5.41 11.72
N GLU A 75 9.01 -4.56 12.70
CA GLU A 75 10.35 -3.99 12.86
C GLU A 75 11.42 -5.08 13.09
N SER A 76 11.09 -6.14 13.83
CA SER A 76 12.02 -7.22 14.13
C SER A 76 12.39 -8.03 12.89
N THR A 77 11.39 -8.34 12.05
CA THR A 77 11.59 -9.09 10.81
C THR A 77 12.34 -8.24 9.80
N ILE A 78 12.00 -6.95 9.69
CA ILE A 78 12.71 -6.02 8.80
C ILE A 78 14.18 -5.90 9.20
N ASN A 79 14.47 -5.65 10.48
CA ASN A 79 15.85 -5.51 10.95
C ASN A 79 16.69 -6.79 10.77
N SER A 80 16.05 -7.96 10.70
CA SER A 80 16.71 -9.24 10.44
C SER A 80 17.08 -9.48 8.96
N LEU A 81 16.56 -8.67 8.03
CA LEU A 81 16.86 -8.82 6.60
C LEU A 81 18.33 -8.50 6.31
N SER A 82 18.91 -9.25 5.38
CA SER A 82 20.36 -9.26 5.10
C SER A 82 20.91 -7.97 4.49
N SER A 83 20.08 -7.18 3.82
CA SER A 83 20.50 -5.96 3.13
C SER A 83 19.56 -4.80 3.46
N GLU A 84 20.16 -3.61 3.65
CA GLU A 84 19.42 -2.35 3.79
C GLU A 84 18.48 -2.10 2.60
N GLY A 85 18.78 -2.63 1.41
CA GLY A 85 17.89 -2.57 0.26
C GLY A 85 16.56 -3.29 0.49
N PHE A 86 16.59 -4.48 1.11
CA PHE A 86 15.36 -5.21 1.47
C PHE A 86 14.64 -4.54 2.64
N GLN A 87 15.40 -3.99 3.60
CA GLN A 87 14.82 -3.25 4.72
C GLN A 87 14.01 -2.05 4.23
N GLU A 88 14.60 -1.23 3.36
CA GLU A 88 13.92 -0.08 2.76
C GLU A 88 12.76 -0.48 1.86
N CYS A 89 12.86 -1.61 1.16
CA CYS A 89 11.76 -2.16 0.37
C CYS A 89 10.58 -2.56 1.28
N ALA A 90 10.85 -3.26 2.39
CA ALA A 90 9.84 -3.64 3.36
C ALA A 90 9.20 -2.41 4.03
N HIS A 91 10.00 -1.42 4.42
CA HIS A 91 9.48 -0.14 4.91
C HIS A 91 8.60 0.56 3.86
N GLN A 92 8.99 0.52 2.58
CA GLN A 92 8.16 1.07 1.49
C GLN A 92 6.80 0.34 1.40
N MET A 93 6.77 -0.99 1.56
CA MET A 93 5.51 -1.74 1.60
C MET A 93 4.63 -1.37 2.80
N ASN A 94 5.24 -1.02 3.94
CA ASN A 94 4.52 -0.59 5.15
C ASN A 94 3.99 0.86 5.08
N ARG A 95 4.62 1.73 4.28
CA ARG A 95 4.18 3.12 4.02
C ARG A 95 2.97 3.17 3.05
N ARG A 96 1.92 2.40 3.37
CA ARG A 96 0.72 2.24 2.54
C ARG A 96 -0.55 2.78 3.21
N THR A 97 -1.55 3.09 2.39
CA THR A 97 -2.92 3.39 2.84
C THR A 97 -3.82 2.25 2.40
N GLU A 98 -4.54 1.65 3.33
CA GLU A 98 -5.49 0.56 3.06
C GLU A 98 -6.93 1.07 3.13
N PHE A 99 -7.79 0.53 2.26
CA PHE A 99 -9.21 0.88 2.21
C PHE A 99 -10.04 -0.36 2.51
N LYS A 100 -10.98 -0.23 3.44
CA LYS A 100 -11.97 -1.27 3.74
C LYS A 100 -13.37 -0.67 3.66
N VAL A 101 -14.25 -1.32 2.90
CA VAL A 101 -15.67 -0.94 2.86
C VAL A 101 -16.32 -1.37 4.17
N LEU A 102 -16.83 -0.41 4.93
CA LEU A 102 -17.50 -0.69 6.22
C LEU A 102 -19.01 -0.92 6.06
N ARG A 103 -19.62 -0.27 5.08
CA ARG A 103 -21.07 -0.24 4.84
C ARG A 103 -21.35 -0.12 3.34
N THR A 104 -22.39 -0.82 2.88
CA THR A 104 -22.85 -0.81 1.47
C THR A 104 -24.26 -0.26 1.31
N ASP A 105 -24.93 0.10 2.41
CA ASP A 105 -26.31 0.58 2.48
C ASP A 105 -26.49 2.05 2.06
N TYR A 106 -25.81 2.45 0.98
CA TYR A 106 -25.94 3.76 0.38
C TYR A 106 -27.39 4.00 -0.08
N LYS A 107 -28.01 5.08 0.40
CA LYS A 107 -29.32 5.53 -0.07
C LYS A 107 -29.14 6.61 -1.14
N SER A 108 -29.71 6.36 -2.31
CA SER A 108 -29.70 7.31 -3.43
C SER A 108 -30.40 8.61 -3.03
N GLY A 109 -29.73 9.76 -3.17
CA GLY A 109 -30.23 11.08 -2.75
C GLY A 109 -29.33 11.81 -1.74
N GLU A 110 -28.41 11.11 -1.09
CA GLU A 110 -27.33 11.72 -0.30
C GLU A 110 -26.15 12.12 -1.22
N THR A 111 -26.38 13.08 -2.12
CA THR A 111 -25.27 13.77 -2.78
C THR A 111 -24.65 14.76 -1.82
N ALA A 112 -23.33 14.81 -1.77
CA ALA A 112 -22.63 15.86 -1.05
C ALA A 112 -22.94 17.20 -1.74
N GLN A 113 -23.82 18.02 -1.17
CA GLN A 113 -23.79 19.47 -1.37
C GLN A 113 -22.56 20.00 -0.61
N GLY A 114 -21.39 19.71 -1.15
CA GLY A 114 -20.15 20.40 -0.78
C GLY A 114 -20.02 21.67 -1.61
N PRO A 115 -19.25 22.68 -1.16
CA PRO A 115 -19.07 23.97 -1.84
C PRO A 115 -18.32 23.90 -3.19
N GLY A 116 -18.23 22.72 -3.81
CA GLY A 116 -17.71 22.50 -5.16
C GLY A 116 -18.67 21.69 -6.05
N ALA A 117 -19.95 21.58 -5.67
CA ALA A 117 -20.98 21.18 -6.62
C ALA A 117 -21.19 22.36 -7.59
N ASP A 118 -20.44 22.36 -8.69
CA ASP A 118 -20.62 23.31 -9.79
C ASP A 118 -22.10 23.30 -10.22
N SER A 119 -22.79 24.38 -9.91
CA SER A 119 -24.10 24.72 -10.46
C SER A 119 -23.92 25.60 -11.70
N ASP A 120 -23.05 25.20 -12.63
CA ASP A 120 -22.86 25.89 -13.92
C ASP A 120 -22.42 24.93 -15.03
N LYS A 121 -23.41 24.25 -15.64
CA LYS A 121 -23.68 24.17 -17.09
C LYS A 121 -24.76 23.15 -17.43
#